data_AF-A0A938RC67-F1
#
_entry.id   AF-A0A938RC67-F1
#
_cell.length_a   1.000
_cell.length_b   1.000
_cell.length_c   1.000
_cell.angle_alpha   90.00
_cell.angle_beta   90.00
_cell.angle_gamma   90.00
#
_symmetry.space_group_name_H-M   'P 1'
#
loop_
_entity.id
_entity.type
_entity.pdbx_description
1 polymer ?
#
loop_
_entity_poly.entity_id
_entity_poly.type
_entity_poly.pdbx_seq_one_letter_code
_entity_poly.pdbx_strand_id
1 'polypeptide(L)' 'MENMMLDVMYELPSQPNIRECIISEEVVLNHESPILLYEKEAGAA' A
#
# COMPACT_ATOMS: atom_id res chain seq x y z
N MET A 1 -10.93 11.49 3.24
CA MET A 1 -9.57 11.07 3.66
C MET A 1 -9.63 9.95 4.69
N GLU A 2 -10.41 10.09 5.76
CA GLU A 2 -10.49 9.10 6.86
C GLU A 2 -10.83 7.67 6.38
N ASN A 3 -11.82 7.52 5.48
CA ASN A 3 -12.21 6.21 4.93
C ASN A 3 -11.05 5.48 4.23
N MET A 4 -10.29 6.17 3.37
CA MET A 4 -9.15 5.57 2.66
C MET A 4 -8.07 5.08 3.62
N MET A 5 -7.82 5.83 4.70
CA MET A 5 -6.85 5.43 5.73
C MET A 5 -7.35 4.25 6.56
N LEU A 6 -8.66 4.14 6.79
CA LEU A 6 -9.27 2.98 7.44
C LEU A 6 -9.14 1.71 6.59
N ASP A 7 -9.38 1.82 5.28
CA ASP A 7 -9.24 0.70 4.33
C ASP A 7 -7.78 0.21 4.29
N VAL A 8 -6.83 1.14 4.16
CA VAL A 8 -5.38 0.84 4.19
C VAL A 8 -4.99 0.16 5.50
N MET A 9 -5.47 0.64 6.65
CA MET A 9 -5.17 0.03 7.95
C MET A 9 -5.82 -1.35 8.15
N TYR A 10 -6.89 -1.68 7.44
CA TYR A 10 -7.51 -3.00 7.51
C TYR A 10 -6.82 -4.01 6.58
N GLU A 11 -6.41 -3.56 5.39
CA GLU A 11 -5.82 -4.41 4.35
C GLU A 11 -4.33 -4.68 4.58
N LEU A 12 -3.54 -3.65 4.93
CA LEU A 12 -2.08 -3.79 5.07
C LEU A 12 -1.64 -4.81 6.12
N PRO A 13 -2.24 -4.89 7.33
CA PRO A 13 -1.83 -5.89 8.32
C PRO A 13 -1.99 -7.34 7.85
N SER A 14 -2.89 -7.58 6.90
CA SER A 14 -3.14 -8.92 6.35
C SER A 14 -2.13 -9.31 5.25
N GLN A 15 -1.28 -8.38 4.80
CA GLN A 15 -0.30 -8.57 3.74
C GLN A 15 1.13 -8.41 4.28
N PRO A 16 1.69 -9.43 4.97
CA PRO A 16 2.96 -9.32 5.68
C PRO A 16 4.17 -9.06 4.78
N ASN A 17 4.04 -9.30 3.47
CA ASN A 17 5.14 -9.11 2.50
C ASN A 17 5.20 -7.67 1.94
N ILE A 18 4.27 -6.79 2.32
CA ILE A 18 4.33 -5.38 1.92
C ILE A 18 5.35 -4.67 2.80
N ARG A 19 6.29 -3.98 2.15
CA ARG A 19 7.30 -3.17 2.79
C ARG A 19 6.88 -1.70 2.90
N GLU A 20 6.36 -1.15 1.80
CA GLU A 20 6.03 0.27 1.68
C GLU A 20 4.72 0.44 0.89
N CYS A 21 3.85 1.34 1.34
CA CYS A 21 2.62 1.74 0.66
C CYS A 21 2.70 3.24 0.36
N ILE A 22 2.63 3.61 -0.91
CA ILE A 22 2.79 4.99 -1.38
C ILE A 22 1.42 5.53 -1.80
N ILE A 23 1.04 6.66 -1.18
CA ILE A 23 -0.19 7.40 -1.46
C ILE A 23 0.20 8.73 -2.13
N SER A 24 -0.11 8.87 -3.42
CA SER A 24 0.17 10.10 -4.18
C SER A 24 -1.02 11.07 -4.17
N GLU A 25 -0.85 12.26 -4.76
CA GLU A 25 -1.93 13.24 -4.89
C GLU A 25 -3.06 12.70 -5.77
N GLU A 26 -2.75 11.93 -6.80
CA GLU A 26 -3.72 11.29 -7.70
C GLU A 26 -4.56 10.22 -6.96
N VAL A 27 -3.95 9.46 -6.04
CA VAL A 27 -4.67 8.52 -5.18
C VAL A 27 -5.72 9.26 -4.33
N VAL A 28 -5.37 10.45 -3.84
CA VAL A 28 -6.26 11.26 -3.00
C VAL A 28 -7.34 11.98 -3.81
N LEU A 29 -6.96 12.59 -4.94
CA LEU A 29 -7.85 13.45 -5.74
C LEU A 29 -8.71 12.64 -6.72
N ASN A 30 -8.17 11.56 -7.28
CA ASN A 30 -8.81 10.77 -8.33
C ASN A 30 -9.23 9.37 -7.87
N HIS A 31 -9.04 9.03 -6.59
CA HIS A 31 -9.36 7.71 -6.03
C HIS A 31 -8.65 6.54 -6.75
N GLU A 32 -7.44 6.78 -7.26
CA GLU A 32 -6.61 5.72 -7.83
C GLU A 32 -6.11 4.76 -6.73
N SER A 33 -5.69 3.57 -7.13
CA SER A 33 -5.12 2.59 -6.18
C SER A 33 -3.71 3.00 -5.74
N PRO A 34 -3.37 2.86 -4.45
CA PRO A 34 -2.01 3.14 -3.97
C PRO A 34 -0.99 2.14 -4.51
N ILE A 35 0.27 2.56 -4.57
CA ILE A 35 1.37 1.71 -5.02
C ILE A 35 1.91 0.92 -3.83
N LEU A 36 1.92 -0.41 -3.94
CA LEU A 36 2.43 -1.32 -2.93
C LEU A 36 3.79 -1.88 -3.36
N LEU A 37 4.80 -1.62 -2.54
CA LEU A 37 6.14 -2.18 -2.69
C LEU A 37 6.29 -3.35 -1.74
N TYR A 38 6.58 -4.53 -2.30
CA TYR A 38 6.79 -5.75 -1.54
C TYR A 38 8.28 -5.91 -1.19
N GLU A 39 8.57 -6.56 -0.07
CA GLU A 39 9.95 -6.99 0.19
C GLU A 39 10.44 -7.87 -0.96
N LYS A 40 11.63 -7.57 -1.48
CA LYS A 40 12.32 -8.53 -2.34
C LYS A 40 12.69 -9.72 -1.45
N GLU A 41 12.12 -10.89 -1.73
CA GLU A 41 12.64 -12.13 -1.18
C GLU A 41 14.14 -12.19 -1.50
N ALA A 42 14.97 -12.23 -0.46
CA ALA A 42 16.41 -12.42 -0.60
C ALA A 42 16.66 -13.87 -1.07
N GLY A 43 16.45 -14.12 -2.36
CA GLY A 43 16.41 -15.46 -2.92
C GLY A 43 16.38 -15.49 -4.44
N ALA A 44 17.16 -14.62 -5.10
CA ALA A 44 17.49 -14.76 -6.52
C ALA A 44 18.86 -14.11 -6.82
N ALA A 45 19.93 -14.78 -6.37
CA ALA A 45 21.28 -14.73 -6.94
C ALA A 45 22.09 -15.91 -6.39
#